data_AF-A0A2K0WP88-F1
#
_entry.id   AF-A0A2K0WP88-F1
#
_cell.length_a   1.000
_cell.length_b   1.000
_cell.length_c   1.000
_cell.angle_alpha   90.00
_cell.angle_beta   90.00
_cell.angle_gamma   90.00
#
_symmetry.space_group_name_H-M   'P 1'
#
loop_
_entity.id
_entity.type
_entity.pdbx_description
1 polymer ?
#
loop_
_entity_poly.entity_id
_entity_poly.type
_entity_poly.pdbx_seq_one_letter_code
_entity_poly.pdbx_strand_id
1 'polypeptide(L)' 'MATAVAESISYFHSGGVIWGDISTRNVLVFSDDTLKICDFASSALSQTYPEFGPHTYEPAYCQLYQKNESVNFL' A
#
# COMPACT_ATOMS: atom_id res chain seq x y z
N MET A 1 -13.51 9.26 13.16
CA MET A 1 -12.57 8.19 12.72
C MET A 1 -12.43 8.15 11.20
N ALA A 2 -13.49 7.99 10.41
CA ALA A 2 -13.38 7.98 8.94
C ALA A 2 -12.74 9.24 8.33
N THR A 3 -13.05 10.43 8.87
CA THR A 3 -12.43 11.70 8.48
C THR A 3 -10.92 11.71 8.71
N ALA A 4 -10.45 11.28 9.88
CA ALA A 4 -9.03 11.20 10.21
C ALA A 4 -8.25 10.21 9.30
N VAL A 5 -8.90 9.12 8.84
CA VAL A 5 -8.31 8.22 7.85
C VAL A 5 -8.17 8.93 6.49
N ALA A 6 -9.21 9.64 6.04
CA ALA A 6 -9.16 10.40 4.78
C ALA A 6 -8.11 11.52 4.82
N GLU A 7 -7.99 12.23 5.94
CA GLU A 7 -6.95 13.26 6.17
C GLU A 7 -5.54 12.65 6.13
N SER A 8 -5.35 11.47 6.73
CA SER A 8 -4.06 10.75 6.67
C SER A 8 -3.69 10.37 5.24
N ILE A 9 -4.65 9.88 4.45
CA ILE A 9 -4.43 9.54 3.03
C ILE A 9 -4.09 10.81 2.23
N SER A 10 -4.82 11.91 2.46
CA SER A 10 -4.53 13.20 1.82
C SER A 10 -3.12 13.69 2.16
N TYR A 11 -2.68 13.52 3.41
CA TYR A 11 -1.34 13.86 3.85
C TYR A 11 -0.28 13.03 3.10
N PHE A 12 -0.44 11.71 3.01
CA PHE A 12 0.49 10.85 2.27
C PHE A 12 0.58 11.25 0.80
N HIS A 13 -0.56 11.46 0.14
CA HIS A 13 -0.59 11.85 -1.26
C HIS A 13 0.08 13.22 -1.49
N SER A 14 -0.05 14.17 -0.55
CA SER A 14 0.63 15.47 -0.64
C SER A 14 2.17 15.33 -0.62
N GLY A 15 2.68 14.28 0.01
CA GLY A 15 4.11 13.93 0.05
C GLY A 15 4.55 12.94 -1.04
N GLY A 16 3.68 12.61 -2.00
CA GLY A 16 3.98 11.64 -3.06
C GLY A 16 4.04 10.19 -2.59
N VAL A 17 3.48 9.88 -1.42
CA VAL A 17 3.41 8.52 -0.88
C VAL A 17 2.03 7.93 -1.18
N ILE A 18 2.00 6.79 -1.84
CA ILE A 18 0.81 5.94 -1.99
C ILE A 18 0.87 4.91 -0.85
N TRP A 19 -0.16 4.83 -0.01
CA TRP A 19 -0.16 3.89 1.14
C TRP A 19 -0.27 2.42 0.70
N GLY A 20 -1.16 2.12 -0.26
CA GLY A 20 -1.21 0.79 -0.92
C GLY A 20 -1.94 -0.33 -0.17
N ASP A 21 -2.18 -0.23 1.14
CA ASP A 21 -3.00 -1.19 1.90
C ASP A 21 -4.01 -0.47 2.84
N ILE A 22 -5.02 0.16 2.22
CA ILE A 22 -6.08 0.86 2.94
C ILE A 22 -7.02 -0.17 3.58
N SER A 23 -6.78 -0.46 4.85
CA SER A 23 -7.50 -1.49 5.62
C SER A 23 -7.69 -1.06 7.06
N THR A 24 -8.85 -1.36 7.64
CA THR A 24 -9.11 -1.11 9.08
C THR A 24 -8.18 -1.89 9.99
N ARG A 25 -7.58 -3.00 9.52
CA ARG A 25 -6.57 -3.77 10.26
C ARG A 25 -5.26 -2.98 10.48
N ASN A 26 -5.00 -2.00 9.63
CA ASN A 26 -3.78 -1.19 9.62
C ASN A 26 -4.02 0.20 10.23
N VAL A 27 -5.12 0.36 10.98
CA VAL A 27 -5.47 1.60 11.70
C VAL A 27 -5.45 1.31 13.19
N LEU A 28 -4.44 1.85 13.87
CA LEU A 28 -4.27 1.73 15.32
C LEU A 28 -5.10 2.81 16.01
N VAL A 29 -5.92 2.42 16.98
CA VAL A 29 -6.74 3.35 17.78
C VAL A 29 -6.16 3.43 19.20
N PHE A 30 -6.02 4.64 19.72
CA PHE A 30 -5.46 4.91 21.04
C PHE A 30 -6.56 5.35 22.03
N SER A 31 -6.23 5.34 23.32
CA SER A 31 -7.16 5.69 24.40
C SER A 31 -7.58 7.17 24.43
N ASP A 32 -6.90 8.02 23.67
CA ASP A 32 -7.18 9.45 23.50
C ASP A 32 -8.04 9.74 22.25
N ASP A 33 -8.74 8.72 21.73
CA ASP A 33 -9.52 8.77 20.49
C ASP A 33 -8.73 9.20 19.24
N THR A 34 -7.40 9.12 19.29
CA THR A 34 -6.55 9.31 18.12
C THR A 34 -6.37 8.01 17.35
N LEU A 35 -6.04 8.16 16.06
CA LEU A 35 -5.63 7.04 15.22
C LEU A 35 -4.22 7.26 14.68
N LYS A 36 -3.53 6.15 14.43
CA LYS A 36 -2.28 6.13 13.67
C LYS A 36 -2.36 5.07 12.59
N ILE A 37 -1.92 5.44 11.40
CA ILE A 37 -1.80 4.52 10.28
C ILE A 37 -0.52 3.71 10.44
N CYS A 38 -0.60 2.39 10.25
CA CYS A 38 0.55 1.50 10.23
C CYS A 38 0.59 0.67 8.94
N ASP A 39 1.61 -0.18 8.83
CA ASP A 39 1.88 -1.07 7.70
C ASP A 39 2.02 -0.35 6.34
N PHE A 40 3.29 -0.06 6.00
CA PHE A 40 3.69 0.58 4.75
C PHE A 40 4.38 -0.42 3.81
N ALA A 41 4.25 -1.73 4.03
CA ALA A 41 4.90 -2.74 3.20
C ALA A 41 4.43 -2.69 1.73
N SER A 42 3.18 -2.28 1.50
CA SER A 42 2.60 -2.06 0.17
C SER A 42 2.68 -0.61 -0.31
N SER A 43 3.40 0.27 0.41
CA SER A 43 3.50 1.67 0.04
C SER A 43 4.50 1.90 -1.09
N ALA A 44 4.22 2.90 -1.92
CA ALA A 44 5.06 3.29 -3.04
C ALA A 44 5.26 4.81 -3.09
N LEU A 45 6.39 5.23 -3.63
CA LEU A 45 6.63 6.62 -3.99
C LEU A 45 6.14 6.84 -5.41
N SER A 46 5.22 7.79 -5.61
CA SER A 46 4.55 8.05 -6.89
C SER A 46 5.49 8.44 -8.02
N GLN A 47 6.72 8.86 -7.70
CA GLN A 47 7.74 9.27 -8.68
C GLN A 47 8.85 8.25 -8.88
N THR A 48 8.92 7.18 -8.08
CA THR A 48 10.02 6.21 -8.14
C THR A 48 9.68 5.00 -9.02
N TYR A 49 8.41 4.62 -9.08
CA TYR A 49 7.96 3.49 -9.90
C TYR A 49 6.75 3.94 -10.74
N PRO A 50 6.99 4.49 -11.94
CA PRO A 50 5.93 5.04 -12.79
C PRO A 50 5.01 3.97 -13.40
N GLU A 51 5.43 2.70 -13.35
CA GLU A 51 4.66 1.56 -13.86
C GLU A 51 4.37 0.56 -12.74
N PHE A 52 3.16 0.00 -12.79
CA PHE A 52 2.71 -1.05 -11.87
C PHE A 52 3.52 -2.32 -12.13
N GLY A 53 4.30 -2.78 -11.15
CA GLY A 53 5.28 -3.87 -11.33
C GLY A 53 5.65 -4.58 -10.02
N PRO A 54 6.56 -5.57 -10.06
CA PRO A 54 6.94 -6.37 -8.89
C PRO A 54 7.59 -5.58 -7.75
N HIS A 55 7.90 -4.29 -7.97
CA HIS A 55 8.38 -3.36 -6.95
C HIS A 55 7.25 -2.61 -6.23
N THR A 56 6.01 -2.73 -6.72
CA THR A 56 4.82 -2.04 -6.18
C THR A 56 3.91 -2.96 -5.36
N TYR A 57 4.18 -4.26 -5.37
CA TYR A 57 3.46 -5.28 -4.61
C TYR A 57 4.38 -6.48 -4.37
N GLU A 58 4.15 -7.22 -3.30
CA GLU A 58 4.82 -8.51 -3.10
C GLU A 58 4.35 -9.51 -4.17
N PRO A 59 5.23 -10.06 -5.03
CA PRO A 59 4.85 -10.94 -6.13
C PRO A 59 3.98 -12.13 -5.72
N ALA A 60 4.10 -12.59 -4.47
CA ALA A 60 3.25 -13.62 -3.89
C ALA A 60 1.75 -13.25 -3.89
N TYR A 61 1.39 -11.97 -3.87
CA TYR A 61 0.00 -11.51 -3.95
C TYR A 61 -0.53 -11.39 -5.39
N CYS A 62 0.34 -11.39 -6.41
CA CYS A 62 -0.06 -11.32 -7.82
C CYS A 62 0.02 -12.70 -8.49
N GLN A 63 -1.09 -13.42 -8.47
CA GLN A 63 -1.21 -14.73 -9.13
C GLN A 63 -0.94 -14.68 -10.64
N LEU A 64 -1.11 -13.51 -11.27
CA LEU A 64 -0.80 -13.30 -12.69
C LEU A 64 0.72 -13.35 -12.96
N TYR A 65 1.55 -12.90 -12.01
CA TYR A 65 3.01 -12.97 -12.13
C TYR A 65 3.50 -14.43 -12.01
N GLN A 66 2.96 -15.18 -11.04
CA GLN A 66 3.27 -16.59 -10.84
C GLN A 66 2.93 -17.46 -12.07
N LYS A 67 1.85 -17.13 -12.78
CA LYS A 67 1.46 -17.83 -14.01
C LYS A 67 2.41 -17.58 -15.19
N ASN A 68 3.04 -16.42 -15.27
CA ASN A 68 3.94 -16.07 -16.39
C ASN A 68 5.36 -16.63 -16.24
N GLU A 69 5.86 -16.84 -15.01
CA GLU A 69 7.14 -17.56 -14.82
C GLU A 69 7.04 -19.05 -15.14
N SER A 70 5.85 -19.64 -15.00
CA SER A 70 5.59 -21.06 -15.31
C SER A 70 5.67 -21.38 -16.81
N VAL A 71 5.76 -20.36 -17.70
CA VAL A 71 5.78 -20.53 -19.16
C VAL A 71 7.21 -20.44 -19.74
N ASN A 72 8.22 -20.09 -18.93
CA ASN A 72 9.61 -19.92 -19.39
C ASN A 72 10.54 -21.11 -19.09
N PHE A 73 9.99 -22.29 -18.77
CA PHE A 73 10.76 -23.52 -18.49
C PHE A 73 10.56 -24.64 -19.53
N LEU A 74 10.18 -24.32 -20.77
CA LEU A 74 10.19 -25.26 -21.90
C LEU A 74 10.98 -24.71 -23.08
#